data_AF-B5H536-F1
#
_entry.id   AF-B5H536-F1
#
_cell.length_a   1.000
_cell.length_b   1.000
_cell.length_c   1.000
_cell.angle_alpha   90.00
_cell.angle_beta   90.00
_cell.angle_gamma   90.00
#
_symmetry.space_group_name_H-M   'P 1'
#
loop_
_entity.id
_entity.type
_entity.pdbx_description
1 polymer ?
#
loop_
_entity_poly.entity_id
_entity_poly.type
_entity_poly.pdbx_seq_one_letter_code
_entity_poly.pdbx_strand_id
1 'polypeptide(L)'
;MRRITRIATVGIASAALALSATACGGNKSSESGGSEDNGGKAAIAYDIGGRGDQSFNDAAFAGLEKAEKELDITGSEAEPSEGEGDPDKIQRLTALARAGNNPVIGVGFAYAPAIAEVAPKFPKTTFGLIDDTSKTGPNIANLVFNEEQGSYLAGVAAAKVTKTNTVGFIGGVETPLIKKFEAGFVQGVKDTKQGVNVKVQYLTQPPDFGGFSKPDLGKAAAQGQLDAGADVIYAAAGLAGSGSIEATAKAGKWAIGVDSDQYNQKGLAAYKDQILTSVTKNVSGAVFNLIKSVKDGKPQTGEVRYGLQDNGVGLSTSNPAFTKMTDVIAAVDKAKADIIAGTVKVQTAP
;
A
#
# COMPACT_ATOMS: atom_id res chain seq x y z
N MET A 1 -52.13 -7.73 19.20
CA MET A 1 -53.26 -7.02 19.84
C MET A 1 -53.00 -6.91 21.33
N ARG A 2 -52.97 -5.67 21.87
CA ARG A 2 -53.30 -5.25 23.26
C ARG A 2 -52.40 -5.84 24.38
N ARG A 3 -51.92 -5.10 25.39
CA ARG A 3 -52.28 -3.80 25.96
C ARG A 3 -51.17 -3.35 26.91
N ILE A 4 -50.98 -2.04 26.97
CA ILE A 4 -50.21 -1.27 27.96
C ILE A 4 -51.04 -1.15 29.25
N THR A 5 -50.41 -1.27 30.43
CA THR A 5 -50.82 -0.60 31.69
C THR A 5 -49.63 -0.64 32.67
N ARG A 6 -48.90 0.46 32.98
CA ARG A 6 -49.19 1.66 33.80
C ARG A 6 -49.05 1.45 35.34
N ILE A 7 -48.30 2.40 35.93
CA ILE A 7 -48.45 3.04 37.26
C ILE A 7 -47.72 2.40 38.45
N ALA A 8 -46.79 3.18 39.03
CA ALA A 8 -46.90 3.66 40.42
C ALA A 8 -45.93 4.83 40.66
N THR A 9 -46.50 6.00 40.96
CA THR A 9 -45.86 7.22 41.47
C THR A 9 -46.43 7.44 42.86
N VAL A 10 -45.60 7.60 43.91
CA VAL A 10 -45.83 8.32 45.20
C VAL A 10 -44.47 8.24 45.93
N GLY A 11 -43.91 9.25 46.59
CA GLY A 11 -44.44 10.53 47.03
C GLY A 11 -43.35 11.47 47.58
N ILE A 12 -43.83 12.66 47.88
CA ILE A 12 -43.13 13.92 48.17
C ILE A 12 -42.86 14.08 49.68
N ALA A 13 -41.71 14.63 50.04
CA ALA A 13 -41.49 15.46 51.24
C ALA A 13 -40.32 16.41 50.93
N SER A 14 -40.52 17.71 50.66
CA SER A 14 -40.80 18.82 51.60
C SER A 14 -39.75 18.89 52.71
N ALA A 15 -39.02 19.97 53.02
CA ALA A 15 -38.81 21.31 52.48
C ALA A 15 -37.71 21.92 53.37
N ALA A 16 -36.79 22.74 52.85
CA ALA A 16 -36.15 23.81 53.61
C ALA A 16 -35.36 24.72 52.66
N LEU A 17 -35.95 25.87 52.35
CA LEU A 17 -35.25 27.02 51.79
C LEU A 17 -34.38 27.65 52.88
N ALA A 18 -33.12 27.91 52.57
CA ALA A 18 -32.36 29.00 53.18
C ALA A 18 -31.70 29.80 52.04
N LEU A 19 -32.31 30.95 51.72
CA LEU A 19 -31.73 31.99 50.87
C LEU A 19 -31.02 32.98 51.77
N SER A 20 -29.71 33.10 51.60
CA SER A 20 -28.89 34.20 52.12
C SER A 20 -28.09 34.80 50.97
N ALA A 21 -27.99 36.12 50.97
CA ALA A 21 -27.72 36.98 49.83
C ALA A 21 -26.26 36.99 49.33
N THR A 22 -26.15 37.08 48.01
CA THR A 22 -25.12 37.73 47.16
C THR A 22 -23.81 38.23 47.80
N ALA A 23 -22.70 37.67 47.31
CA ALA A 23 -21.45 38.40 47.08
C ALA A 23 -20.96 38.10 45.66
N CYS A 24 -20.76 39.14 44.85
CA CYS A 24 -20.24 39.08 43.49
C CYS A 24 -18.83 38.47 43.45
N GLY A 25 -18.59 37.55 42.52
CA GLY A 25 -17.24 37.06 42.25
C GLY A 25 -17.18 36.01 41.14
N GLY A 26 -16.96 36.46 39.90
CA GLY A 26 -16.29 35.70 38.85
C GLY A 26 -16.93 34.38 38.40
N ASN A 27 -17.81 34.45 37.42
CA ASN A 27 -18.36 33.30 36.71
C ASN A 27 -17.24 32.56 35.93
N LYS A 28 -16.72 31.46 36.48
CA LYS A 28 -16.06 30.38 35.73
C LYS A 28 -16.82 29.10 36.05
N SER A 29 -17.85 28.84 35.26
CA SER A 29 -18.48 27.53 35.19
C SER A 29 -17.44 26.55 34.63
N SER A 30 -17.04 25.57 35.46
CA SER A 30 -16.30 24.41 35.00
C SER A 30 -17.18 23.63 34.02
N GLU A 31 -16.91 23.79 32.72
CA GLU A 31 -17.20 22.74 31.77
C GLU A 31 -16.39 21.51 32.17
N SER A 32 -17.08 20.38 32.26
CA SER A 32 -16.45 19.07 32.32
C SER A 32 -15.59 18.93 31.08
N GLY A 33 -14.28 19.03 31.26
CA GLY A 33 -13.30 18.69 30.23
C GLY A 33 -13.49 17.22 29.86
N GLY A 34 -14.25 16.97 28.80
CA GLY A 34 -14.00 15.82 27.95
C GLY A 34 -12.54 15.93 27.56
N SER A 35 -11.78 14.88 27.83
CA SER A 35 -10.40 14.74 27.35
C SER A 35 -10.38 15.10 25.86
N GLU A 36 -9.88 16.29 25.53
CA GLU A 36 -9.51 16.64 24.17
C GLU A 36 -8.48 15.59 23.76
N ASP A 37 -8.88 14.75 22.82
CA ASP A 37 -7.98 13.87 22.09
C ASP A 37 -6.99 14.78 21.35
N ASN A 38 -5.90 15.14 22.03
CA ASN A 38 -4.84 16.01 21.53
C ASN A 38 -3.98 15.29 20.47
N GLY A 39 -4.23 14.00 20.24
CA GLY A 39 -3.67 13.25 19.14
C GLY A 39 -4.35 13.65 17.83
N GLY A 40 -3.55 13.97 16.81
CA GLY A 40 -4.08 14.14 15.46
C GLY A 40 -4.76 12.85 14.98
N LYS A 41 -5.62 12.91 13.96
CA LYS A 41 -6.25 11.72 13.39
C LYS A 41 -5.78 11.53 11.96
N ALA A 42 -5.55 10.30 11.51
CA ALA A 42 -5.24 10.00 10.12
C ALA A 42 -6.01 8.76 9.67
N ALA A 43 -6.37 8.71 8.38
CA ALA A 43 -7.03 7.54 7.84
C ALA A 43 -6.42 7.05 6.54
N ILE A 44 -6.46 5.74 6.35
CA ILE A 44 -6.23 5.08 5.07
C ILE A 44 -7.52 4.40 4.59
N ALA A 45 -7.70 4.35 3.28
CA ALA A 45 -8.82 3.68 2.63
C ALA A 45 -8.25 2.81 1.50
N TYR A 46 -8.53 1.50 1.50
CA TYR A 46 -8.03 0.57 0.49
C TYR A 46 -8.95 0.53 -0.73
N ASP A 47 -8.40 0.42 -1.94
CA ASP A 47 -9.22 0.41 -3.16
C ASP A 47 -9.71 -0.99 -3.52
N ILE A 48 -8.81 -1.99 -3.43
CA ILE A 48 -9.05 -3.38 -3.74
C ILE A 48 -8.53 -4.25 -2.60
N GLY A 49 -9.40 -5.12 -2.08
CA GLY A 49 -9.10 -5.94 -0.92
C GLY A 49 -8.84 -5.09 0.32
N GLY A 50 -8.10 -5.64 1.27
CA GLY A 50 -7.77 -4.96 2.51
C GLY A 50 -6.47 -5.51 3.08
N ARG A 51 -6.38 -5.55 4.41
CA ARG A 51 -5.23 -6.15 5.08
C ARG A 51 -5.11 -7.64 4.79
N GLY A 52 -3.90 -8.16 4.99
CA GLY A 52 -3.58 -9.57 4.79
C GLY A 52 -3.08 -9.89 3.39
N ASP A 53 -2.93 -8.91 2.50
CA ASP A 53 -2.36 -9.10 1.17
C ASP A 53 -0.87 -9.43 1.16
N GLN A 54 -0.19 -9.30 2.31
CA GLN A 54 1.25 -9.52 2.49
C GLN A 54 2.09 -8.63 1.56
N SER A 55 1.55 -7.50 1.09
CA SER A 55 2.10 -6.76 -0.04
C SER A 55 1.83 -5.26 0.10
N PHE A 56 0.93 -4.70 -0.69
CA PHE A 56 0.71 -3.26 -0.86
C PHE A 56 -0.14 -2.65 0.25
N ASN A 57 -1.28 -3.26 0.57
CA ASN A 57 -2.20 -2.79 1.61
C ASN A 57 -1.58 -2.95 3.00
N ASP A 58 -0.92 -4.09 3.26
CA ASP A 58 -0.20 -4.30 4.52
C ASP A 58 0.97 -3.32 4.68
N ALA A 59 1.62 -2.87 3.59
CA ALA A 59 2.64 -1.83 3.65
C ALA A 59 2.03 -0.45 3.99
N ALA A 60 0.88 -0.10 3.43
CA ALA A 60 0.17 1.13 3.79
C ALA A 60 -0.24 1.12 5.27
N PHE A 61 -0.81 0.00 5.75
CA PHE A 61 -1.15 -0.19 7.16
C PHE A 61 0.07 -0.04 8.07
N ALA A 62 1.20 -0.66 7.71
CA ALA A 62 2.44 -0.53 8.49
C ALA A 62 2.91 0.93 8.61
N GLY A 63 2.68 1.75 7.57
CA GLY A 63 2.94 3.20 7.63
C GLY A 63 2.03 3.94 8.60
N LEU A 64 0.74 3.60 8.61
CA LEU A 64 -0.23 4.16 9.56
C LEU A 64 0.12 3.74 11.00
N GLU A 65 0.37 2.45 11.23
CA GLU A 65 0.71 1.90 12.55
C GLU A 65 2.01 2.52 13.10
N LYS A 66 2.99 2.76 12.23
CA LYS A 66 4.21 3.49 12.60
C LYS A 66 3.89 4.93 13.01
N ALA A 67 3.01 5.61 12.30
CA ALA A 67 2.60 6.97 12.62
C ALA A 67 1.86 7.03 13.98
N GLU A 68 0.99 6.08 14.28
CA GLU A 68 0.33 5.97 15.59
C GLU A 68 1.36 5.89 16.73
N LYS A 69 2.37 5.02 16.56
CA LYS A 69 3.42 4.79 17.57
C LYS A 69 4.36 5.98 17.76
N GLU A 70 4.75 6.65 16.68
CA GLU A 70 5.81 7.67 16.71
C GLU A 70 5.31 9.11 16.76
N LEU A 71 4.08 9.39 16.31
CA LEU A 71 3.56 10.75 16.15
C LEU A 71 2.39 11.08 17.10
N ASP A 72 1.98 10.13 17.93
CA ASP A 72 0.86 10.25 18.87
C ASP A 72 -0.41 10.72 18.12
N ILE A 73 -0.81 9.92 17.13
CA ILE A 73 -2.02 10.11 16.33
C ILE A 73 -2.91 8.87 16.45
N THR A 74 -4.21 9.06 16.29
CA THR A 74 -5.16 7.96 16.17
C THR A 74 -5.36 7.61 14.70
N GLY A 75 -5.07 6.37 14.33
CA GLY A 75 -5.29 5.85 12.98
C GLY A 75 -6.70 5.33 12.78
N SER A 76 -7.16 5.35 11.54
CA SER A 76 -8.39 4.69 11.09
C SER A 76 -8.15 4.04 9.74
N GLU A 77 -8.78 2.90 9.50
CA GLU A 77 -8.75 2.23 8.21
C GLU A 77 -10.16 1.89 7.73
N ALA A 78 -10.33 1.82 6.41
CA ALA A 78 -11.58 1.43 5.79
C ALA A 78 -11.33 0.56 4.56
N GLU A 79 -11.98 -0.59 4.53
CA GLU A 79 -11.92 -1.55 3.45
C GLU A 79 -13.08 -1.36 2.44
N PRO A 80 -12.86 -1.75 1.17
CA PRO A 80 -13.91 -1.87 0.18
C PRO A 80 -14.85 -3.02 0.50
N SER A 81 -16.14 -2.84 0.19
CA SER A 81 -17.06 -3.95 0.06
C SER A 81 -16.83 -4.66 -1.27
N GLU A 82 -17.12 -5.96 -1.33
CA GLU A 82 -17.00 -6.71 -2.58
C GLU A 82 -17.90 -6.13 -3.67
N GLY A 83 -17.33 -5.86 -4.85
CA GLY A 83 -18.07 -5.33 -6.00
C GLY A 83 -18.50 -3.87 -5.88
N GLU A 84 -17.96 -3.11 -4.93
CA GLU A 84 -18.29 -1.70 -4.77
C GLU A 84 -17.88 -0.83 -5.97
N GLY A 85 -18.64 0.24 -6.20
CA GLY A 85 -18.40 1.19 -7.28
C GLY A 85 -17.71 2.47 -6.81
N ASP A 86 -17.44 3.36 -7.76
CA ASP A 86 -16.88 4.68 -7.46
C ASP A 86 -17.71 5.53 -6.47
N PRO A 87 -19.06 5.48 -6.46
CA PRO A 87 -19.86 6.17 -5.44
C PRO A 87 -19.54 5.74 -4.00
N ASP A 88 -19.22 4.45 -3.79
CA ASP A 88 -18.89 3.91 -2.47
C ASP A 88 -17.54 4.44 -1.99
N LYS A 89 -16.56 4.57 -2.89
CA LYS A 89 -15.26 5.21 -2.61
C LYS A 89 -15.43 6.68 -2.20
N ILE A 90 -16.27 7.42 -2.92
CA ILE A 90 -16.59 8.83 -2.58
C ILE A 90 -17.21 8.92 -1.19
N GLN A 91 -18.17 8.04 -0.89
CA GLN A 91 -18.82 7.99 0.41
C GLN A 91 -17.82 7.65 1.53
N ARG A 92 -16.94 6.66 1.32
CA ARG A 92 -15.90 6.28 2.28
C ARG A 92 -14.97 7.44 2.59
N LEU A 93 -14.37 8.08 1.57
CA LEU A 93 -13.46 9.21 1.78
C LEU A 93 -14.16 10.39 2.46
N THR A 94 -15.42 10.66 2.08
CA THR A 94 -16.24 11.70 2.71
C THR A 94 -16.50 11.40 4.19
N ALA A 95 -16.80 10.15 4.54
CA ALA A 95 -17.03 9.74 5.93
C ALA A 95 -15.75 9.89 6.77
N LEU A 96 -14.61 9.43 6.25
CA LEU A 96 -13.31 9.55 6.92
C LEU A 96 -12.93 11.02 7.15
N ALA A 97 -13.10 11.89 6.15
CA ALA A 97 -12.84 13.32 6.29
C ALA A 97 -13.77 14.00 7.30
N ARG A 98 -15.08 13.66 7.30
CA ARG A 98 -16.06 14.17 8.27
C ARG A 98 -15.79 13.72 9.70
N ALA A 99 -15.19 12.54 9.88
CA ALA A 99 -14.76 12.04 11.19
C ALA A 99 -13.53 12.79 11.76
N GLY A 100 -13.00 13.78 11.02
CA GLY A 100 -11.89 14.62 11.46
C GLY A 100 -10.50 14.06 11.14
N ASN A 101 -10.41 13.02 10.30
CA ASN A 101 -9.12 12.50 9.85
C ASN A 101 -8.41 13.51 8.94
N ASN A 102 -7.12 13.72 9.19
CA ASN A 102 -6.22 14.53 8.38
C ASN A 102 -4.76 14.05 8.57
N PRO A 103 -4.16 13.38 7.58
CA PRO A 103 -4.65 13.19 6.21
C PRO A 103 -5.72 12.08 6.07
N VAL A 104 -6.39 12.06 4.92
CA VAL A 104 -7.18 10.91 4.41
C VAL A 104 -6.48 10.38 3.16
N ILE A 105 -6.04 9.13 3.17
CA ILE A 105 -5.18 8.55 2.14
C ILE A 105 -5.93 7.44 1.40
N GLY A 106 -6.15 7.62 0.09
CA GLY A 106 -6.60 6.56 -0.80
C GLY A 106 -5.42 5.70 -1.23
N VAL A 107 -5.45 4.43 -0.84
CA VAL A 107 -4.42 3.43 -1.13
C VAL A 107 -4.79 2.74 -2.44
N GLY A 108 -4.12 3.16 -3.52
CA GLY A 108 -4.25 2.59 -4.86
C GLY A 108 -4.89 3.55 -5.88
N PHE A 109 -4.51 3.36 -7.14
CA PHE A 109 -4.83 4.28 -8.24
C PHE A 109 -6.34 4.42 -8.49
N ALA A 110 -7.15 3.42 -8.11
CA ALA A 110 -8.59 3.43 -8.35
C ALA A 110 -9.34 4.45 -7.48
N TYR A 111 -8.67 5.13 -6.54
CA TYR A 111 -9.19 6.28 -5.81
C TYR A 111 -9.11 7.61 -6.55
N ALA A 112 -8.36 7.71 -7.65
CA ALA A 112 -8.12 9.00 -8.31
C ALA A 112 -9.43 9.77 -8.62
N PRO A 113 -10.48 9.16 -9.23
CA PRO A 113 -11.75 9.87 -9.47
C PRO A 113 -12.44 10.34 -8.18
N ALA A 114 -12.45 9.49 -7.14
CA ALA A 114 -13.12 9.79 -5.88
C ALA A 114 -12.40 10.92 -5.11
N ILE A 115 -11.06 10.91 -5.06
CA ILE A 115 -10.27 11.98 -4.45
C ILE A 115 -10.49 13.31 -5.17
N ALA A 116 -10.51 13.31 -6.51
CA ALA A 116 -10.77 14.52 -7.29
C ALA A 116 -12.12 15.17 -6.96
N GLU A 117 -13.13 14.36 -6.62
CA GLU A 117 -14.44 14.85 -6.23
C GLU A 117 -14.51 15.28 -4.75
N VAL A 118 -13.89 14.54 -3.84
CA VAL A 118 -14.01 14.76 -2.40
C VAL A 118 -13.08 15.86 -1.91
N ALA A 119 -11.84 15.92 -2.40
CA ALA A 119 -10.83 16.84 -1.88
C ALA A 119 -11.26 18.33 -1.89
N PRO A 120 -11.88 18.86 -2.96
CA PRO A 120 -12.36 20.25 -2.97
C PRO A 120 -13.45 20.56 -1.94
N LYS A 121 -14.21 19.55 -1.49
CA LYS A 121 -15.27 19.69 -0.48
C LYS A 121 -14.71 19.78 0.94
N PHE A 122 -13.44 19.43 1.14
CA PHE A 122 -12.74 19.43 2.43
C PHE A 122 -11.38 20.16 2.34
N PRO A 123 -11.37 21.48 2.10
CA PRO A 123 -10.13 22.23 1.79
C PRO A 123 -9.12 22.28 2.95
N LYS A 124 -9.52 21.92 4.17
CA LYS A 124 -8.64 21.83 5.36
C LYS A 124 -8.06 20.43 5.58
N THR A 125 -8.56 19.43 4.86
CA THR A 125 -8.07 18.05 4.92
C THR A 125 -7.08 17.83 3.78
N THR A 126 -5.93 17.25 4.11
CA THR A 126 -4.96 16.78 3.12
C THR A 126 -5.38 15.41 2.63
N PHE A 127 -5.41 15.20 1.33
CA PHE A 127 -5.71 13.92 0.69
C PHE A 127 -4.44 13.32 0.10
N GLY A 128 -4.14 12.07 0.46
CA GLY A 128 -3.10 11.28 -0.20
C GLY A 128 -3.71 10.41 -1.29
N LEU A 129 -3.11 10.37 -2.47
CA LEU A 129 -3.45 9.44 -3.56
C LEU A 129 -2.21 8.60 -3.86
N ILE A 130 -2.25 7.31 -3.56
CA ILE A 130 -1.15 6.40 -3.86
C ILE A 130 -1.31 5.87 -5.29
N ASP A 131 -0.20 5.84 -6.05
CA ASP A 131 -0.07 5.21 -7.38
C ASP A 131 -0.75 5.89 -8.57
N ASP A 132 -1.27 7.09 -8.40
CA ASP A 132 -1.83 7.87 -9.50
C ASP A 132 -1.47 9.35 -9.40
N THR A 133 -1.23 9.98 -10.55
CA THR A 133 -0.98 11.43 -10.67
C THR A 133 -1.96 12.14 -11.60
N SER A 134 -2.97 11.42 -12.12
CA SER A 134 -3.91 11.93 -13.12
C SER A 134 -4.84 13.01 -12.59
N LYS A 135 -4.95 13.12 -11.26
CA LYS A 135 -5.76 14.12 -10.55
C LYS A 135 -4.87 14.95 -9.63
N THR A 136 -5.11 16.25 -9.60
CA THR A 136 -4.30 17.21 -8.84
C THR A 136 -5.20 18.24 -8.17
N GLY A 137 -4.75 18.81 -7.06
CA GLY A 137 -5.47 19.84 -6.32
C GLY A 137 -4.60 20.43 -5.21
N PRO A 138 -5.01 21.58 -4.63
CA PRO A 138 -4.20 22.31 -3.65
C PRO A 138 -4.02 21.55 -2.33
N ASN A 139 -4.88 20.58 -2.03
CA ASN A 139 -4.84 19.74 -0.84
C ASN A 139 -4.69 18.25 -1.19
N ILE A 140 -4.14 17.93 -2.36
CA ILE A 140 -3.88 16.55 -2.81
C ILE A 140 -2.37 16.34 -2.91
N ALA A 141 -1.88 15.26 -2.29
CA ALA A 141 -0.53 14.71 -2.45
C ALA A 141 -0.60 13.39 -3.21
N ASN A 142 0.01 13.34 -4.40
CA ASN A 142 0.13 12.13 -5.21
C ASN A 142 1.43 11.41 -4.82
N LEU A 143 1.31 10.29 -4.12
CA LEU A 143 2.42 9.48 -3.63
C LEU A 143 2.70 8.38 -4.65
N VAL A 144 3.72 8.58 -5.48
CA VAL A 144 4.01 7.69 -6.62
C VAL A 144 5.45 7.22 -6.62
N PHE A 145 5.70 6.12 -7.32
CA PHE A 145 6.98 5.44 -7.28
C PHE A 145 7.54 5.26 -8.69
N ASN A 146 8.83 4.94 -8.75
CA ASN A 146 9.53 4.55 -9.96
C ASN A 146 9.73 3.04 -9.94
N GLU A 147 8.63 2.30 -10.00
CA GLU A 147 8.61 0.85 -9.80
C GLU A 147 9.44 0.12 -10.85
N GLU A 148 9.53 0.67 -12.06
CA GLU A 148 10.37 0.14 -13.13
C GLU A 148 11.84 0.03 -12.69
N GLN A 149 12.33 0.96 -11.86
CA GLN A 149 13.72 0.94 -11.39
C GLN A 149 13.98 -0.26 -10.47
N GLY A 150 13.05 -0.55 -9.55
CA GLY A 150 13.13 -1.73 -8.68
C GLY A 150 12.97 -3.03 -9.47
N SER A 151 12.03 -3.06 -10.42
CA SER A 151 11.83 -4.22 -11.29
C SER A 151 13.02 -4.50 -12.20
N TYR A 152 13.73 -3.48 -12.66
CA TYR A 152 15.00 -3.65 -13.38
C TYR A 152 16.01 -4.42 -12.54
N LEU A 153 16.18 -4.05 -11.27
CA LEU A 153 17.07 -4.78 -10.36
C LEU A 153 16.65 -6.24 -10.20
N ALA A 154 15.33 -6.51 -10.08
CA ALA A 154 14.83 -7.89 -10.06
C ALA A 154 15.12 -8.65 -11.36
N GLY A 155 15.05 -7.98 -12.51
CA GLY A 155 15.43 -8.56 -13.80
C GLY A 155 16.90 -8.96 -13.86
N VAL A 156 17.79 -8.09 -13.35
CA VAL A 156 19.22 -8.39 -13.21
C VAL A 156 19.44 -9.62 -12.33
N ALA A 157 18.80 -9.65 -11.15
CA ALA A 157 18.91 -10.79 -10.23
C ALA A 157 18.39 -12.08 -10.87
N ALA A 158 17.21 -12.06 -11.51
CA ALA A 158 16.62 -13.21 -12.16
C ALA A 158 17.49 -13.77 -13.29
N ALA A 159 18.05 -12.90 -14.14
CA ALA A 159 18.92 -13.29 -15.25
C ALA A 159 20.24 -13.93 -14.79
N LYS A 160 20.76 -13.53 -13.63
CA LYS A 160 21.95 -14.15 -13.03
C LYS A 160 21.64 -15.49 -12.36
N VAL A 161 20.48 -15.61 -11.71
CA VAL A 161 20.11 -16.78 -10.92
C VAL A 161 19.51 -17.90 -11.76
N THR A 162 18.83 -17.58 -12.87
CA THR A 162 18.20 -18.59 -13.75
C THR A 162 19.20 -19.60 -14.28
N LYS A 163 18.82 -20.88 -14.20
CA LYS A 163 19.53 -22.05 -14.72
C LYS A 163 18.92 -22.54 -16.03
N THR A 164 17.64 -22.27 -16.27
CA THR A 164 16.93 -22.69 -17.49
C THR A 164 16.96 -21.65 -18.61
N ASN A 165 17.45 -20.43 -18.34
CA ASN A 165 17.31 -19.27 -19.23
C ASN A 165 15.84 -18.97 -19.56
N THR A 166 14.91 -19.35 -18.70
CA THR A 166 13.50 -18.95 -18.79
C THR A 166 13.08 -18.41 -17.43
N VAL A 167 12.53 -17.20 -17.45
CA VAL A 167 12.04 -16.51 -16.24
C VAL A 167 10.63 -16.00 -16.49
N GLY A 168 9.91 -15.76 -15.41
CA GLY A 168 8.50 -15.41 -15.41
C GLY A 168 8.23 -14.03 -14.86
N PHE A 169 7.31 -13.30 -15.48
CA PHE A 169 6.65 -12.12 -14.95
C PHE A 169 5.14 -12.35 -14.93
N ILE A 170 4.51 -12.10 -13.79
CA ILE A 170 3.06 -12.15 -13.61
C ILE A 170 2.59 -10.79 -13.13
N GLY A 171 1.82 -10.10 -13.97
CA GLY A 171 1.11 -8.87 -13.60
C GLY A 171 -0.29 -9.17 -13.11
N GLY A 172 -0.76 -8.49 -12.07
CA GLY A 172 -2.13 -8.69 -11.58
C GLY A 172 -3.18 -8.28 -12.61
N VAL A 173 -3.21 -7.00 -12.94
CA VAL A 173 -4.13 -6.44 -13.93
C VAL A 173 -3.32 -5.67 -14.96
N GLU A 174 -3.61 -5.82 -16.25
CA GLU A 174 -2.88 -5.10 -17.30
C GLU A 174 -3.30 -3.62 -17.33
N THR A 175 -2.61 -2.83 -16.51
CA THR A 175 -2.74 -1.38 -16.45
C THR A 175 -1.40 -0.73 -16.81
N PRO A 176 -1.39 0.57 -17.16
CA PRO A 176 -0.14 1.31 -17.36
C PRO A 176 0.81 1.23 -16.16
N LEU A 177 0.29 1.13 -14.93
CA LEU A 177 1.08 0.98 -13.72
C LEU A 177 1.84 -0.36 -13.72
N ILE A 178 1.14 -1.49 -13.94
CA ILE A 178 1.78 -2.81 -13.94
C ILE A 178 2.72 -3.00 -15.13
N LYS A 179 2.44 -2.34 -16.26
CA LYS A 179 3.36 -2.30 -17.41
C LYS A 179 4.73 -1.69 -17.10
N LYS A 180 4.84 -0.77 -16.12
CA LYS A 180 6.15 -0.27 -15.67
C LYS A 180 6.98 -1.35 -14.99
N PHE A 181 6.35 -2.18 -14.16
CA PHE A 181 7.01 -3.30 -13.52
C PHE A 181 7.48 -4.33 -14.56
N GLU A 182 6.63 -4.65 -15.54
CA GLU A 182 7.02 -5.51 -16.67
C GLU A 182 8.22 -4.94 -17.43
N ALA A 183 8.13 -3.67 -17.84
CA ALA A 183 9.15 -3.00 -18.64
C ALA A 183 10.52 -3.02 -17.94
N GLY A 184 10.55 -2.63 -16.66
CA GLY A 184 11.76 -2.68 -15.85
C GLY A 184 12.34 -4.09 -15.77
N PHE A 185 11.51 -5.08 -15.41
CA PHE A 185 11.96 -6.47 -15.28
C PHE A 185 12.51 -7.04 -16.59
N VAL A 186 11.77 -6.90 -17.68
CA VAL A 186 12.15 -7.38 -19.01
C VAL A 186 13.45 -6.71 -19.47
N GLN A 187 13.58 -5.39 -19.28
CA GLN A 187 14.80 -4.68 -19.64
C GLN A 187 15.99 -5.16 -18.80
N GLY A 188 15.85 -5.28 -17.47
CA GLY A 188 16.90 -5.76 -16.59
C GLY A 188 17.38 -7.17 -16.93
N VAL A 189 16.47 -8.06 -17.34
CA VAL A 189 16.83 -9.40 -17.83
C VAL A 189 17.67 -9.31 -19.10
N LYS A 190 17.18 -8.58 -20.12
CA LYS A 190 17.82 -8.45 -21.44
C LYS A 190 19.21 -7.82 -21.35
N ASP A 191 19.35 -6.76 -20.56
CA ASP A 191 20.61 -6.03 -20.40
C ASP A 191 21.66 -6.87 -19.64
N THR A 192 21.22 -7.84 -18.83
CA THR A 192 22.11 -8.68 -18.02
C THR A 192 22.58 -9.95 -18.73
N LYS A 193 21.67 -10.63 -19.44
CA LYS A 193 21.98 -11.92 -20.08
C LYS A 193 21.17 -12.11 -21.36
N GLN A 194 21.86 -12.07 -22.49
CA GLN A 194 21.27 -12.34 -23.80
C GLN A 194 20.73 -13.77 -23.88
N GLY A 195 19.60 -13.95 -24.57
CA GLY A 195 18.98 -15.26 -24.79
C GLY A 195 18.11 -15.79 -23.64
N VAL A 196 17.96 -15.06 -22.54
CA VAL A 196 16.96 -15.39 -21.51
C VAL A 196 15.56 -15.08 -22.03
N ASN A 197 14.66 -16.07 -21.95
CA ASN A 197 13.27 -15.98 -22.36
C ASN A 197 12.40 -15.48 -21.19
N VAL A 198 11.72 -14.35 -21.36
CA VAL A 198 10.81 -13.82 -20.34
C VAL A 198 9.37 -14.18 -20.69
N LYS A 199 8.70 -14.95 -19.84
CA LYS A 199 7.28 -15.27 -19.95
C LYS A 199 6.48 -14.21 -19.23
N VAL A 200 5.73 -13.40 -19.98
CA VAL A 200 4.84 -12.38 -19.44
C VAL A 200 3.41 -12.90 -19.45
N GLN A 201 2.70 -12.76 -18.34
CA GLN A 201 1.27 -13.02 -18.26
C GLN A 201 0.61 -12.01 -17.33
N TYR A 202 -0.55 -11.50 -17.74
CA TYR A 202 -1.45 -10.74 -16.88
C TYR A 202 -2.61 -11.63 -16.43
N LEU A 203 -2.99 -11.56 -15.15
CA LEU A 203 -4.05 -12.41 -14.61
C LEU A 203 -5.43 -11.97 -15.09
N THR A 204 -5.64 -10.65 -15.21
CA THR A 204 -6.90 -10.02 -15.64
C THR A 204 -6.64 -8.72 -16.39
N GLN A 205 -7.71 -8.12 -16.91
CA GLN A 205 -7.71 -6.87 -17.69
C GLN A 205 -8.85 -5.98 -17.18
N PRO A 206 -8.70 -4.64 -17.17
CA PRO A 206 -9.82 -3.75 -16.88
C PRO A 206 -11.04 -4.06 -17.77
N PRO A 207 -12.27 -4.03 -17.23
CA PRO A 207 -12.64 -3.55 -15.90
C PRO A 207 -12.51 -4.59 -14.76
N ASP A 208 -12.03 -5.80 -15.03
CA ASP A 208 -11.82 -6.82 -13.99
C ASP A 208 -10.48 -6.58 -13.26
N PHE A 209 -10.57 -6.26 -11.97
CA PHE A 209 -9.40 -6.06 -11.10
C PHE A 209 -9.13 -7.25 -10.17
N GLY A 210 -9.79 -8.39 -10.39
CA GLY A 210 -9.62 -9.60 -9.59
C GLY A 210 -8.19 -10.15 -9.58
N GLY A 211 -7.37 -9.79 -10.56
CA GLY A 211 -5.94 -10.14 -10.61
C GLY A 211 -5.09 -9.55 -9.48
N PHE A 212 -5.62 -8.66 -8.64
CA PHE A 212 -4.94 -8.21 -7.41
C PHE A 212 -5.40 -8.94 -6.13
N SER A 213 -6.53 -9.65 -6.18
CA SER A 213 -7.17 -10.21 -4.97
C SER A 213 -7.37 -11.73 -4.99
N LYS A 214 -7.05 -12.41 -6.09
CA LYS A 214 -7.35 -13.85 -6.30
C LYS A 214 -6.08 -14.71 -6.36
N PRO A 215 -5.61 -15.30 -5.24
CA PRO A 215 -4.42 -16.18 -5.21
C PRO A 215 -4.49 -17.40 -6.14
N ASP A 216 -5.68 -17.93 -6.40
CA ASP A 216 -5.89 -19.05 -7.32
C ASP A 216 -5.46 -18.70 -8.75
N LEU A 217 -5.72 -17.47 -9.22
CA LEU A 217 -5.25 -17.00 -10.52
C LEU A 217 -3.72 -16.92 -10.57
N GLY A 218 -3.09 -16.33 -9.54
CA GLY A 218 -1.63 -16.22 -9.46
C GLY A 218 -0.94 -17.58 -9.40
N LYS A 219 -1.53 -18.54 -8.66
CA LYS A 219 -1.07 -19.92 -8.58
C LYS A 219 -1.13 -20.63 -9.93
N ALA A 220 -2.25 -20.51 -10.65
CA ALA A 220 -2.43 -21.13 -11.95
C ALA A 220 -1.46 -20.55 -13.00
N ALA A 221 -1.27 -19.22 -13.02
CA ALA A 221 -0.32 -18.57 -13.91
C ALA A 221 1.13 -19.01 -13.63
N ALA A 222 1.53 -19.05 -12.36
CA ALA A 222 2.86 -19.52 -11.98
C ALA A 222 3.07 -20.99 -12.36
N GLN A 223 2.08 -21.86 -12.14
CA GLN A 223 2.16 -23.26 -12.59
C GLN A 223 2.39 -23.35 -14.11
N GLY A 224 1.65 -22.57 -14.91
CA GLY A 224 1.84 -22.53 -16.36
C GLY A 224 3.24 -22.06 -16.77
N GLN A 225 3.80 -21.05 -16.08
CA GLN A 225 5.17 -20.59 -16.35
C GLN A 225 6.24 -21.61 -15.92
N LEU A 226 6.04 -22.30 -14.80
CA LEU A 226 6.90 -23.40 -14.33
C LEU A 226 6.89 -24.56 -15.34
N ASP A 227 5.72 -24.96 -15.81
CA ASP A 227 5.55 -26.00 -16.84
C ASP A 227 6.23 -25.60 -18.17
N ALA A 228 6.25 -24.29 -18.47
CA ALA A 228 6.98 -23.72 -19.60
C ALA A 228 8.50 -23.53 -19.34
N GLY A 229 9.02 -24.01 -18.21
CA GLY A 229 10.44 -24.06 -17.88
C GLY A 229 10.98 -22.86 -17.10
N ALA A 230 10.13 -21.94 -16.63
CA ALA A 230 10.57 -20.85 -15.78
C ALA A 230 11.13 -21.37 -14.44
N ASP A 231 12.25 -20.81 -13.98
CA ASP A 231 12.84 -21.16 -12.67
C ASP A 231 13.04 -19.98 -11.73
N VAL A 232 12.71 -18.78 -12.19
CA VAL A 232 12.55 -17.56 -11.39
C VAL A 232 11.26 -16.87 -11.84
N ILE A 233 10.31 -16.63 -10.93
CA ILE A 233 9.02 -15.99 -11.23
C ILE A 233 8.83 -14.75 -10.36
N TYR A 234 8.65 -13.60 -10.99
CA TYR A 234 8.33 -12.33 -10.36
C TYR A 234 6.83 -12.03 -10.50
N ALA A 235 6.13 -11.77 -9.40
CA ALA A 235 4.69 -11.45 -9.41
C ALA A 235 4.42 -10.04 -8.87
N ALA A 236 3.97 -9.13 -9.73
CA ALA A 236 3.47 -7.80 -9.40
C ALA A 236 1.93 -7.81 -9.38
N ALA A 237 1.35 -8.48 -8.37
CA ALA A 237 -0.06 -8.86 -8.38
C ALA A 237 -0.77 -8.80 -7.00
N GLY A 238 -0.29 -7.99 -6.06
CA GLY A 238 -0.90 -7.86 -4.73
C GLY A 238 -1.12 -9.21 -4.04
N LEU A 239 -2.30 -9.42 -3.44
CA LEU A 239 -2.66 -10.69 -2.80
C LEU A 239 -2.60 -11.88 -3.76
N ALA A 240 -2.95 -11.71 -5.04
CA ALA A 240 -2.85 -12.80 -6.02
C ALA A 240 -1.40 -13.31 -6.18
N GLY A 241 -0.40 -12.45 -5.95
CA GLY A 241 1.02 -12.82 -5.95
C GLY A 241 1.39 -13.88 -4.91
N SER A 242 0.65 -13.98 -3.80
CA SER A 242 0.87 -15.02 -2.78
C SER A 242 0.69 -16.44 -3.34
N GLY A 243 -0.25 -16.64 -4.28
CA GLY A 243 -0.46 -17.92 -4.96
C GLY A 243 0.68 -18.26 -5.92
N SER A 244 1.26 -17.25 -6.57
CA SER A 244 2.47 -17.42 -7.40
C SER A 244 3.67 -17.84 -6.55
N ILE A 245 3.88 -17.19 -5.40
CA ILE A 245 4.91 -17.56 -4.43
C ILE A 245 4.73 -19.00 -3.96
N GLU A 246 3.51 -19.39 -3.57
CA GLU A 246 3.21 -20.76 -3.16
C GLU A 246 3.61 -21.78 -4.24
N ALA A 247 3.14 -21.61 -5.49
CA ALA A 247 3.40 -22.55 -6.57
C ALA A 247 4.91 -22.67 -6.85
N THR A 248 5.57 -21.52 -6.96
CA THR A 248 7.00 -21.44 -7.27
C THR A 248 7.85 -22.07 -6.17
N ALA A 249 7.52 -21.79 -4.90
CA ALA A 249 8.21 -22.37 -3.75
C ALA A 249 8.02 -23.89 -3.66
N LYS A 250 6.80 -24.40 -3.89
CA LYS A 250 6.50 -25.85 -3.90
C LYS A 250 7.24 -26.58 -5.01
N ALA A 251 7.53 -25.91 -6.13
CA ALA A 251 8.35 -26.44 -7.21
C ALA A 251 9.87 -26.34 -6.94
N GLY A 252 10.28 -25.81 -5.78
CA GLY A 252 11.69 -25.58 -5.43
C GLY A 252 12.39 -24.56 -6.34
N LYS A 253 11.62 -23.62 -6.89
CA LYS A 253 12.10 -22.53 -7.76
C LYS A 253 12.05 -21.21 -7.02
N TRP A 254 12.65 -20.18 -7.60
CA TRP A 254 12.75 -18.87 -6.94
C TRP A 254 11.55 -17.98 -7.26
N ALA A 255 10.86 -17.51 -6.22
CA ALA A 255 9.90 -16.43 -6.35
C ALA A 255 10.60 -15.08 -6.10
N ILE A 256 10.18 -14.04 -6.82
CA ILE A 256 10.48 -12.65 -6.47
C ILE A 256 9.17 -12.00 -6.02
N GLY A 257 9.18 -11.47 -4.80
CA GLY A 257 8.04 -10.77 -4.21
C GLY A 257 7.91 -9.30 -4.64
N VAL A 258 6.88 -8.62 -4.14
CA VAL A 258 6.60 -7.21 -4.47
C VAL A 258 6.00 -6.41 -3.30
N ASP A 259 6.20 -5.09 -3.37
CA ASP A 259 5.73 -4.03 -2.49
C ASP A 259 6.32 -4.10 -1.08
N SER A 260 5.99 -5.16 -0.34
CA SER A 260 6.56 -5.47 0.95
C SER A 260 7.81 -6.35 0.81
N ASP A 261 8.61 -6.42 1.88
CA ASP A 261 9.59 -7.49 2.03
C ASP A 261 8.88 -8.81 2.39
N GLN A 262 8.47 -9.55 1.36
CA GLN A 262 7.61 -10.73 1.49
C GLN A 262 8.29 -11.92 2.17
N TYR A 263 9.62 -11.90 2.30
CA TYR A 263 10.35 -12.87 3.12
C TYR A 263 9.96 -12.79 4.60
N ASN A 264 9.66 -11.59 5.09
CA ASN A 264 9.31 -11.32 6.50
C ASN A 264 7.80 -11.32 6.77
N GLN A 265 6.98 -11.55 5.74
CA GLN A 265 5.53 -11.55 5.88
C GLN A 265 5.03 -12.86 6.49
N LYS A 266 4.27 -12.77 7.58
CA LYS A 266 3.84 -13.95 8.36
C LYS A 266 3.01 -14.93 7.55
N GLY A 267 2.15 -14.43 6.66
CA GLY A 267 1.32 -15.26 5.78
C GLY A 267 2.12 -16.05 4.74
N LEU A 268 3.38 -15.67 4.49
CA LEU A 268 4.27 -16.31 3.53
C LEU A 268 5.41 -17.09 4.20
N ALA A 269 5.40 -17.20 5.53
CA ALA A 269 6.49 -17.83 6.29
C ALA A 269 6.80 -19.28 5.86
N ALA A 270 5.80 -20.03 5.38
CA ALA A 270 5.97 -21.39 4.87
C ALA A 270 6.78 -21.46 3.54
N TYR A 271 6.88 -20.34 2.81
CA TYR A 271 7.50 -20.26 1.50
C TYR A 271 8.75 -19.36 1.48
N LYS A 272 9.06 -18.69 2.60
CA LYS A 272 10.08 -17.64 2.70
C LYS A 272 11.45 -18.06 2.15
N ASP A 273 11.85 -19.32 2.35
CA ASP A 273 13.17 -19.80 1.93
C ASP A 273 13.33 -19.76 0.41
N GLN A 274 12.22 -19.79 -0.34
CA GLN A 274 12.16 -19.69 -1.80
C GLN A 274 11.73 -18.33 -2.34
N ILE A 275 11.60 -17.32 -1.47
CA ILE A 275 11.48 -15.92 -1.88
C ILE A 275 12.90 -15.38 -2.03
N LEU A 276 13.43 -15.34 -3.26
CA LEU A 276 14.79 -14.90 -3.56
C LEU A 276 15.03 -13.49 -3.01
N THR A 277 14.15 -12.57 -3.37
CA THR A 277 14.12 -11.17 -2.95
C THR A 277 12.71 -10.63 -3.17
N SER A 278 12.42 -9.41 -2.75
CA SER A 278 11.18 -8.70 -3.11
C SER A 278 11.52 -7.35 -3.72
N VAL A 279 10.86 -6.98 -4.81
CA VAL A 279 10.86 -5.61 -5.32
C VAL A 279 10.07 -4.75 -4.35
N THR A 280 10.76 -4.07 -3.43
CA THR A 280 10.11 -3.28 -2.39
C THR A 280 9.66 -1.93 -2.92
N LYS A 281 8.53 -1.47 -2.40
CA LYS A 281 7.95 -0.16 -2.63
C LYS A 281 7.66 0.46 -1.26
N ASN A 282 8.24 1.61 -0.98
CA ASN A 282 8.20 2.22 0.35
C ASN A 282 6.87 2.94 0.63
N VAL A 283 5.75 2.22 0.44
CA VAL A 283 4.38 2.70 0.71
C VAL A 283 4.24 3.06 2.19
N SER A 284 4.79 2.23 3.08
CA SER A 284 4.82 2.51 4.53
C SER A 284 5.47 3.86 4.83
N GLY A 285 6.63 4.14 4.24
CA GLY A 285 7.31 5.43 4.39
C GLY A 285 6.52 6.59 3.79
N ALA A 286 5.89 6.41 2.63
CA ALA A 286 5.07 7.44 1.99
C ALA A 286 3.85 7.82 2.85
N VAL A 287 3.13 6.83 3.39
CA VAL A 287 2.01 7.03 4.32
C VAL A 287 2.48 7.74 5.60
N PHE A 288 3.53 7.22 6.23
CA PHE A 288 4.11 7.83 7.44
C PHE A 288 4.52 9.28 7.23
N ASN A 289 5.24 9.56 6.13
CA ASN A 289 5.74 10.89 5.81
C ASN A 289 4.62 11.89 5.53
N LEU A 290 3.54 11.46 4.86
CA LEU A 290 2.39 12.32 4.63
C LEU A 290 1.70 12.68 5.96
N ILE A 291 1.46 11.69 6.83
CA ILE A 291 0.88 11.92 8.16
C ILE A 291 1.77 12.86 8.98
N LYS A 292 3.08 12.61 8.99
CA LYS A 292 4.05 13.48 9.66
C LYS A 292 4.01 14.90 9.12
N SER A 293 3.94 15.09 7.81
CA SER A 293 3.92 16.42 7.19
C SER A 293 2.70 17.25 7.63
N VAL A 294 1.54 16.59 7.79
CA VAL A 294 0.32 17.23 8.31
C VAL A 294 0.50 17.60 9.78
N LYS A 295 1.01 16.68 10.62
CA LYS A 295 1.29 16.93 12.04
C LYS A 295 2.28 18.09 12.23
N ASP A 296 3.29 18.19 11.36
CA ASP A 296 4.29 19.26 11.36
C ASP A 296 3.74 20.62 10.82
N GLY A 297 2.47 20.68 10.41
CA GLY A 297 1.84 21.88 9.86
C GLY A 297 2.33 22.28 8.46
N LYS A 298 3.01 21.37 7.75
CA LYS A 298 3.55 21.57 6.39
C LYS A 298 3.13 20.40 5.49
N PRO A 299 1.82 20.23 5.23
CA PRO A 299 1.32 19.09 4.48
C PRO A 299 1.97 19.01 3.10
N GLN A 300 2.39 17.80 2.71
CA GLN A 300 2.80 17.54 1.34
C GLN A 300 1.62 17.77 0.38
N THR A 301 1.92 18.23 -0.83
CA THR A 301 0.95 18.46 -1.91
C THR A 301 1.64 18.23 -3.26
N GLY A 302 0.85 18.06 -4.32
CA GLY A 302 1.37 17.79 -5.65
C GLY A 302 1.98 16.40 -5.76
N GLU A 303 2.86 16.20 -6.75
CA GLU A 303 3.53 14.92 -6.95
C GLU A 303 4.72 14.75 -5.99
N VAL A 304 4.71 13.64 -5.24
CA VAL A 304 5.82 13.17 -4.43
C VAL A 304 6.26 11.83 -4.99
N ARG A 305 7.43 11.81 -5.61
CA ARG A 305 7.95 10.66 -6.36
C ARG A 305 9.12 10.00 -5.63
N TYR A 306 9.01 8.68 -5.46
CA TYR A 306 9.96 7.85 -4.74
C TYR A 306 10.65 6.86 -5.70
N GLY A 307 11.98 6.86 -5.77
CA GLY A 307 12.79 6.02 -6.65
C GLY A 307 13.93 5.29 -5.94
N LEU A 308 14.97 4.88 -6.68
CA LEU A 308 16.14 4.26 -6.08
C LEU A 308 16.99 5.27 -5.28
N GLN A 309 17.01 6.55 -5.70
CA GLN A 309 17.84 7.60 -5.10
C GLN A 309 17.47 7.92 -3.64
N ASP A 310 16.22 7.72 -3.27
CA ASP A 310 15.65 8.02 -1.95
C ASP A 310 15.15 6.75 -1.24
N ASN A 311 15.54 5.57 -1.74
CA ASN A 311 15.08 4.26 -1.25
C ASN A 311 13.56 4.12 -1.26
N GLY A 312 12.91 4.79 -2.20
CA GLY A 312 11.51 4.63 -2.53
C GLY A 312 11.15 3.27 -3.09
N VAL A 313 12.06 2.70 -3.87
CA VAL A 313 11.98 1.33 -4.38
C VAL A 313 13.32 0.63 -4.20
N GLY A 314 13.35 -0.70 -4.31
CA GLY A 314 14.58 -1.46 -4.25
C GLY A 314 14.37 -2.96 -4.25
N LEU A 315 15.40 -3.70 -3.83
CA LEU A 315 15.31 -5.14 -3.56
C LEU A 315 15.49 -5.39 -2.06
N SER A 316 14.69 -6.27 -1.49
CA SER A 316 14.90 -6.72 -0.12
C SER A 316 16.07 -7.69 0.00
N THR A 317 16.78 -7.63 1.12
CA THR A 317 17.98 -8.45 1.41
C THR A 317 17.77 -9.43 2.56
N SER A 318 16.50 -9.69 2.92
CA SER A 318 16.15 -10.51 4.08
C SER A 318 16.38 -12.00 3.89
N ASN A 319 16.43 -12.49 2.65
CA ASN A 319 16.79 -13.88 2.39
C ASN A 319 18.32 -14.07 2.47
N PRO A 320 18.84 -14.87 3.42
CA PRO A 320 20.27 -15.14 3.53
C PRO A 320 20.85 -15.90 2.34
N ALA A 321 20.05 -16.66 1.60
CA ALA A 321 20.50 -17.35 0.39
C ALA A 321 20.85 -16.32 -0.70
N PHE A 322 20.04 -15.28 -0.86
CA PHE A 322 20.28 -14.21 -1.84
C PHE A 322 21.50 -13.38 -1.49
N THR A 323 21.65 -12.97 -0.23
CA THR A 323 22.81 -12.14 0.19
C THR A 323 24.15 -12.87 0.13
N LYS A 324 24.14 -14.20 0.10
CA LYS A 324 25.35 -15.03 -0.13
C LYS A 324 25.74 -15.16 -1.61
N MET A 325 24.86 -14.81 -2.55
CA MET A 325 25.16 -14.80 -3.99
C MET A 325 25.92 -13.52 -4.36
N THR A 326 27.19 -13.44 -3.98
CA THR A 326 27.97 -12.19 -4.05
C THR A 326 28.11 -11.64 -5.47
N ASP A 327 28.13 -12.49 -6.49
CA ASP A 327 28.16 -12.09 -7.90
C ASP A 327 26.83 -11.50 -8.36
N VAL A 328 25.70 -12.02 -7.87
CA VAL A 328 24.35 -11.48 -8.11
C VAL A 328 24.21 -10.12 -7.42
N ILE A 329 24.60 -10.02 -6.16
CA ILE A 329 24.56 -8.76 -5.39
C ILE A 329 25.41 -7.69 -6.06
N ALA A 330 26.64 -8.01 -6.47
CA ALA A 330 27.50 -7.05 -7.17
C ALA A 330 26.88 -6.55 -8.49
N ALA A 331 26.19 -7.42 -9.23
CA ALA A 331 25.50 -7.03 -10.46
C ALA A 331 24.30 -6.11 -10.18
N VAL A 332 23.51 -6.42 -9.14
CA VAL A 332 22.39 -5.58 -8.68
C VAL A 332 22.88 -4.22 -8.19
N ASP A 333 23.92 -4.17 -7.37
CA ASP A 333 24.47 -2.92 -6.83
C ASP A 333 25.03 -2.04 -7.94
N LYS A 334 25.71 -2.64 -8.92
CA LYS A 334 26.16 -1.93 -10.11
C LYS A 334 24.98 -1.36 -10.91
N ALA A 335 23.94 -2.16 -11.16
CA ALA A 335 22.75 -1.70 -11.87
C ALA A 335 22.05 -0.55 -11.12
N LYS A 336 21.93 -0.65 -9.79
CA LYS A 336 21.38 0.42 -8.95
C LYS A 336 22.19 1.71 -9.10
N ALA A 337 23.52 1.63 -9.03
CA ALA A 337 24.39 2.77 -9.21
C ALA A 337 24.27 3.39 -10.61
N ASP A 338 24.21 2.57 -11.65
CA ASP A 338 24.08 3.03 -13.04
C ASP A 338 22.73 3.72 -13.30
N ILE A 339 21.64 3.24 -12.69
CA ILE A 339 20.32 3.90 -12.77
C ILE A 339 20.33 5.23 -12.02
N ILE A 340 20.87 5.27 -10.80
CA ILE A 340 20.96 6.50 -10.00
C ILE A 340 21.83 7.55 -10.73
N ALA A 341 22.91 7.12 -11.38
CA ALA A 341 23.76 7.98 -12.19
C ALA A 341 23.13 8.41 -13.53
N GLY A 342 22.01 7.80 -13.94
CA GLY A 342 21.35 8.05 -15.23
C GLY A 342 22.03 7.40 -16.43
N THR A 343 23.07 6.58 -16.21
CA THR A 343 23.74 5.79 -17.26
C THR A 343 22.79 4.74 -17.85
N VAL A 344 21.94 4.16 -17.00
CA VAL A 344 20.84 3.29 -17.41
C VAL A 344 19.53 4.05 -17.22
N LYS A 345 18.83 4.29 -18.34
CA LYS A 345 17.45 4.81 -18.31
C LYS A 345 16.49 3.63 -18.44
N VAL A 346 15.71 3.42 -17.38
CA VAL A 346 14.75 2.32 -17.33
C VAL A 346 13.48 2.69 -18.11
N GLN A 347 12.99 1.75 -18.90
CA GLN A 347 11.75 1.87 -19.67
C GLN A 347 10.54 1.79 -18.74
N THR A 348 9.51 2.58 -19.05
CA THR A 348 8.25 2.62 -18.29
C THR A 348 7.09 1.94 -19.03
N ALA A 349 7.36 1.37 -20.20
CA ALA A 349 6.43 0.58 -20.99
C ALA A 349 7.18 -0.52 -21.77
N PRO A 350 6.61 -1.73 -21.94
CA PRO A 350 7.23 -2.85 -22.64
C PRO A 350 7.50 -2.65 -24.14
#